data_AF-A0A7K4DEE0-F1
#
_entry.id   AF-A0A7K4DEE0-F1
#
_cell.length_a   1.000
_cell.length_b   1.000
_cell.length_c   1.000
_cell.angle_alpha   90.00
_cell.angle_beta   90.00
_cell.angle_gamma   90.00
#
_symmetry.space_group_name_H-M   'P 1'
#
loop_
_entity.id
_entity.type
_entity.pdbx_description
1 polymer ?
#
loop_
_entity_poly.entity_id
_entity_poly.type
_entity_poly.pdbx_seq_one_letter_code
_entity_poly.pdbx_strand_id
1 'polypeptide(L)'
;LLDQHLVDMIALDIKTTWERYDDLLGAAAVDAVKESLAICKRAKADGSLRSCQAVVTLFRGHEDDLPPIAEATRGLDLVLQQGVTAGYDPLTRQELEAAAAPLGRRVHIRTREDGEIDYDPGR
;
A
#
# COMPACT_ATOMS: atom_id res chain seq x y z
N LEU A 1 -20.13 -0.88 -8.00
CA LEU A 1 -19.78 -1.53 -6.72
C LEU A 1 -19.96 -0.56 -5.56
N LEU A 2 -19.24 0.57 -5.57
CA LEU A 2 -19.29 1.59 -4.51
C LEU A 2 -20.67 2.26 -4.40
N ASP A 3 -21.22 2.80 -5.49
CA ASP A 3 -22.53 3.50 -5.46
C ASP A 3 -23.70 2.58 -5.03
N GLN A 4 -23.57 1.29 -5.33
CA GLN A 4 -24.55 0.27 -4.95
C GLN A 4 -24.27 -0.33 -3.57
N HIS A 5 -23.22 0.13 -2.88
CA HIS A 5 -22.81 -0.34 -1.56
C HIS A 5 -22.62 -1.87 -1.48
N LEU A 6 -22.11 -2.47 -2.56
CA LEU A 6 -21.92 -3.92 -2.68
C LEU A 6 -20.55 -4.40 -2.15
N VAL A 7 -19.71 -3.49 -1.69
CA VAL A 7 -18.36 -3.79 -1.19
C VAL A 7 -18.16 -3.11 0.16
N ASP A 8 -17.77 -3.90 1.16
CA ASP A 8 -17.44 -3.40 2.50
C ASP A 8 -15.98 -2.94 2.61
N MET A 9 -15.10 -3.53 1.80
CA MET A 9 -13.66 -3.29 1.84
C MET A 9 -13.05 -3.36 0.44
N ILE A 10 -12.09 -2.47 0.17
CA ILE A 10 -11.20 -2.52 -1.00
C ILE A 10 -9.76 -2.52 -0.51
N ALA A 11 -8.93 -3.38 -1.08
CA ALA A 11 -7.48 -3.33 -0.96
C ALA A 11 -6.89 -3.02 -2.35
N LEU A 12 -6.29 -1.85 -2.51
CA LEU A 12 -5.59 -1.44 -3.72
C LEU A 12 -4.12 -1.77 -3.58
N ASP A 13 -3.63 -2.68 -4.41
CA ASP A 13 -2.22 -3.04 -4.43
C ASP A 13 -1.43 -2.10 -5.35
N ILE A 14 -0.65 -1.20 -4.75
CA ILE A 14 0.19 -0.21 -5.43
C ILE A 14 1.58 -0.80 -5.57
N LYS A 15 1.94 -1.16 -6.81
CA LYS A 15 3.12 -1.98 -7.08
C LYS A 15 4.46 -1.24 -7.03
N THR A 16 4.48 0.02 -7.43
CA THR A 16 5.69 0.85 -7.55
C THR A 16 5.28 2.32 -7.74
N THR A 17 6.25 3.20 -7.96
CA THR A 17 6.00 4.63 -8.24
C THR A 17 5.34 4.84 -9.60
N TRP A 18 4.74 6.01 -9.80
CA TRP A 18 4.02 6.32 -11.04
C TRP A 18 4.93 6.31 -12.27
N GLU A 19 6.19 6.69 -12.10
CA GLU A 19 7.19 6.76 -13.17
C GLU A 19 7.57 5.36 -13.70
N ARG A 20 7.38 4.31 -12.90
CA ARG A 20 7.76 2.93 -13.22
C ARG A 20 6.57 2.02 -13.55
N TYR A 21 5.35 2.52 -13.38
CA TYR A 21 4.14 1.70 -13.43
C TYR A 21 3.84 1.18 -14.83
N ASP A 22 3.96 2.04 -15.84
CA ASP A 22 3.68 1.66 -17.23
C ASP A 22 4.70 0.63 -17.75
N ASP A 23 5.97 0.80 -17.39
CA ASP A 23 7.04 -0.15 -17.70
C ASP A 23 6.81 -1.50 -17.00
N LEU A 24 6.37 -1.46 -15.74
CA LEU A 24 6.06 -2.68 -14.98
C LEU A 24 4.89 -3.46 -15.60
N LEU A 25 3.86 -2.76 -16.10
CA LEU A 25 2.66 -3.39 -16.68
C LEU A 25 2.76 -3.62 -18.20
N GLY A 26 3.73 -3.02 -18.88
CA GLY A 26 3.83 -3.03 -20.34
C GLY A 26 2.68 -2.28 -21.04
N ALA A 27 2.02 -1.35 -20.34
CA ALA A 27 0.86 -0.62 -20.84
C ALA A 27 0.69 0.72 -20.11
N ALA A 28 0.13 1.72 -20.80
CA ALA A 28 -0.22 3.01 -20.20
C ALA A 28 -1.39 2.85 -19.21
N ALA A 29 -1.06 2.74 -17.93
CA ALA A 29 -1.98 2.41 -16.85
C ALA A 29 -1.94 3.42 -15.68
N VAL A 30 -0.91 4.26 -15.60
CA VAL A 30 -0.74 5.24 -14.51
C VAL A 30 -2.00 6.06 -14.24
N ASP A 31 -2.65 6.58 -15.29
CA ASP A 31 -3.84 7.43 -15.12
C ASP A 31 -5.03 6.65 -14.55
N ALA A 32 -5.26 5.42 -15.03
CA ALA A 32 -6.31 4.55 -14.52
C ALA A 32 -6.08 4.15 -13.04
N VAL A 33 -4.81 3.95 -12.65
CA VAL A 33 -4.44 3.65 -11.26
C VAL A 33 -4.68 4.87 -10.37
N LYS A 34 -4.26 6.07 -10.81
CA LYS A 34 -4.50 7.32 -10.10
C LYS A 34 -6.00 7.62 -9.95
N GLU A 35 -6.78 7.36 -10.99
CA GLU A 35 -8.24 7.51 -10.94
C GLU A 35 -8.87 6.55 -9.93
N SER A 36 -8.48 5.28 -9.97
CA SER A 36 -8.96 4.26 -9.02
C SER A 36 -8.64 4.63 -7.58
N LEU A 37 -7.41 5.09 -7.33
CA LEU A 37 -6.98 5.60 -6.03
C LEU A 37 -7.82 6.81 -5.59
N ALA A 38 -8.06 7.77 -6.49
CA ALA A 38 -8.87 8.95 -6.20
C ALA A 38 -10.33 8.60 -5.86
N ILE A 39 -10.93 7.64 -6.57
CA ILE A 39 -12.28 7.12 -6.29
C ILE A 39 -12.32 6.51 -4.90
N CYS A 40 -11.37 5.64 -4.56
CA CYS A 40 -11.32 4.97 -3.26
C CYS A 40 -11.10 5.96 -2.10
N LYS A 41 -10.23 6.97 -2.31
CA LYS A 41 -10.01 8.05 -1.33
C LYS A 41 -11.30 8.86 -1.08
N ARG A 42 -12.04 9.20 -2.13
CA ARG A 42 -13.33 9.89 -1.99
C ARG A 42 -14.34 9.03 -1.23
N ALA A 43 -14.55 7.79 -1.66
CA ALA A 43 -15.48 6.86 -1.03
C ALA A 43 -15.15 6.56 0.45
N LYS A 44 -13.85 6.53 0.80
CA LYS A 44 -13.43 6.38 2.20
C LYS A 44 -13.71 7.63 3.02
N ALA A 45 -13.53 8.82 2.43
CA ALA A 45 -13.72 10.10 3.10
C ALA A 45 -15.20 10.47 3.30
N ASP A 46 -16.07 10.12 2.34
CA ASP A 46 -17.53 10.37 2.44
C ASP A 46 -18.30 9.26 3.19
N GLY A 47 -17.63 8.15 3.50
CA GLY A 47 -18.19 7.04 4.27
C GLY A 47 -18.92 5.98 3.44
N SER A 48 -19.00 6.12 2.11
CA SER A 48 -19.55 5.11 1.21
C SER A 48 -18.73 3.82 1.17
N LEU A 49 -17.45 3.89 1.54
CA LEU A 49 -16.58 2.72 1.70
C LEU A 49 -16.04 2.65 3.14
N ARG A 50 -16.42 1.58 3.86
CA ARG A 50 -16.08 1.42 5.28
C ARG A 50 -14.58 1.28 5.50
N SER A 51 -13.93 0.41 4.74
CA SER A 51 -12.50 0.16 4.82
C SER A 51 -11.84 0.23 3.45
N CYS A 52 -10.70 0.89 3.39
CA CYS A 52 -9.91 0.94 2.16
C CYS A 52 -8.43 0.94 2.50
N GLN A 53 -7.73 -0.05 1.97
CA GLN A 53 -6.31 -0.24 2.17
C GLN A 53 -5.54 0.10 0.90
N ALA A 54 -4.43 0.81 1.04
CA ALA A 54 -3.38 0.83 0.05
C ALA A 54 -2.31 -0.17 0.49
N VAL A 55 -2.12 -1.23 -0.30
CA VAL A 55 -1.15 -2.28 -0.04
C VAL A 55 0.08 -2.03 -0.88
N VAL A 56 1.25 -2.04 -0.26
CA VAL A 56 2.55 -1.92 -0.94
C VAL A 56 3.33 -3.19 -0.64
N THR A 57 3.59 -3.98 -1.66
CA THR A 57 4.44 -5.16 -1.53
C THR A 57 5.90 -4.74 -1.62
N LEU A 58 6.62 -4.79 -0.50
CA LEU A 58 8.01 -4.35 -0.42
C LEU A 58 8.96 -5.52 -0.65
N PHE A 59 9.82 -5.36 -1.65
CA PHE A 59 10.95 -6.24 -1.90
C PHE A 59 12.23 -5.53 -1.47
N ARG A 60 13.20 -6.32 -1.01
CA ARG A 60 14.52 -5.83 -0.62
C ARG A 60 15.16 -5.02 -1.77
N GLY A 61 15.63 -3.82 -1.47
CA GLY A 61 16.22 -2.89 -2.45
C GLY A 61 15.23 -1.96 -3.14
N HIS A 62 13.94 -2.00 -2.78
CA HIS A 62 12.88 -1.13 -3.30
C HIS A 62 12.16 -0.33 -2.20
N GLU A 63 12.78 -0.20 -1.03
CA GLU A 63 12.24 0.54 0.12
C GLU A 63 12.07 2.04 -0.20
N ASP A 64 12.89 2.58 -1.11
CA ASP A 64 12.83 3.99 -1.54
C ASP A 64 11.56 4.33 -2.36
N ASP A 65 10.84 3.32 -2.89
CA ASP A 65 9.53 3.53 -3.53
C ASP A 65 8.45 3.89 -2.48
N LEU A 66 8.70 3.59 -1.19
CA LEU A 66 7.68 3.68 -0.15
C LEU A 66 7.25 5.12 0.19
N PRO A 67 8.13 6.10 0.43
CA PRO A 67 7.72 7.46 0.77
C PRO A 67 6.77 8.12 -0.26
N PRO A 68 7.03 8.10 -1.59
CA PRO A 68 6.11 8.70 -2.54
C PRO A 68 4.77 7.97 -2.63
N ILE A 69 4.75 6.63 -2.48
CA ILE A 69 3.49 5.87 -2.44
C ILE A 69 2.69 6.20 -1.17
N ALA A 70 3.35 6.28 -0.02
CA ALA A 70 2.73 6.62 1.25
C ALA A 70 2.09 8.03 1.23
N GLU A 71 2.71 8.98 0.54
CA GLU A 71 2.15 10.32 0.33
C GLU A 71 0.91 10.26 -0.56
N ALA A 72 1.00 9.60 -1.72
CA ALA A 72 -0.11 9.52 -2.66
C ALA A 72 -1.36 8.83 -2.07
N THR A 73 -1.14 7.88 -1.16
CA THR A 73 -2.17 7.05 -0.51
C THR A 73 -2.64 7.63 0.84
N ARG A 74 -2.21 8.84 1.23
CA ARG A 74 -2.76 9.53 2.40
C ARG A 74 -4.30 9.58 2.36
N GLY A 75 -4.92 9.28 3.51
CA GLY A 75 -6.37 9.14 3.65
C GLY A 75 -6.88 7.69 3.56
N LEU A 76 -6.03 6.73 3.15
CA LEU A 76 -6.30 5.29 3.21
C LEU A 76 -5.44 4.62 4.27
N ASP A 77 -5.83 3.43 4.72
CA ASP A 77 -5.00 2.60 5.61
C ASP A 77 -3.82 2.06 4.79
N LEU A 78 -2.58 2.31 5.23
CA LEU A 78 -1.39 1.84 4.51
C LEU A 78 -0.97 0.48 5.05
N VAL A 79 -0.74 -0.47 4.16
CA VAL A 79 -0.30 -1.83 4.48
C VAL A 79 1.04 -2.09 3.80
N LEU A 80 2.06 -2.46 4.57
CA LEU A 80 3.33 -2.95 4.07
C LEU A 80 3.27 -4.48 4.03
N GLN A 81 3.19 -5.02 2.83
CA GLN A 81 3.18 -6.46 2.57
C GLN A 81 4.62 -6.92 2.30
N GLN A 82 5.09 -7.93 3.03
CA GLN A 82 6.39 -8.57 2.78
C GLN A 82 6.40 -9.22 1.38
N GLY A 83 7.32 -8.78 0.53
CA GLY A 83 7.57 -9.41 -0.76
C GLY A 83 8.34 -10.72 -0.61
N VAL A 84 7.79 -11.80 -1.15
CA VAL A 84 8.43 -13.12 -1.18
C VAL A 84 8.64 -13.51 -2.64
N THR A 85 9.90 -13.67 -3.04
CA THR A 85 10.28 -14.07 -4.40
C THR A 85 11.50 -14.98 -4.38
N ALA A 86 11.66 -15.82 -5.39
CA ALA A 86 12.79 -16.73 -5.48
C ALA A 86 14.10 -15.96 -5.69
N GLY A 87 15.17 -16.37 -5.01
CA GLY A 87 16.51 -15.79 -5.14
C GLY A 87 16.78 -14.56 -4.28
N TYR A 88 15.83 -14.13 -3.45
CA TYR A 88 15.99 -13.02 -2.52
C TYR A 88 15.41 -13.36 -1.14
N ASP A 89 16.13 -12.96 -0.08
CA ASP A 89 15.62 -13.05 1.28
C ASP A 89 14.56 -11.96 1.52
N PRO A 90 13.34 -12.34 1.97
CA PRO A 90 12.30 -11.38 2.33
C PRO A 90 12.79 -10.39 3.39
N LEU A 91 12.18 -9.20 3.43
CA LEU A 91 12.40 -8.27 4.53
C LEU A 91 11.81 -8.85 5.82
N THR A 92 12.59 -8.80 6.88
CA THR A 92 12.10 -9.13 8.22
C THR A 92 11.09 -8.08 8.69
N ARG A 93 10.28 -8.42 9.70
CA ARG A 93 9.41 -7.44 10.37
C ARG A 93 10.15 -6.18 10.80
N GLN A 94 11.34 -6.33 11.39
CA GLN A 94 12.14 -5.19 11.86
C GLN A 94 12.60 -4.29 10.72
N GLU A 95 12.93 -4.86 9.56
CA GLU A 95 13.28 -4.08 8.37
C GLU A 95 12.06 -3.36 7.79
N LEU A 96 10.87 -3.98 7.82
CA LEU A 96 9.62 -3.34 7.42
C LEU A 96 9.22 -2.20 8.38
N GLU A 97 9.38 -2.40 9.69
CA GLU A 97 9.19 -1.36 10.70
C GLU A 97 10.18 -0.19 10.47
N ALA A 98 11.44 -0.48 10.16
CA ALA A 98 12.45 0.53 9.86
C ALA A 98 12.13 1.31 8.57
N ALA A 99 11.60 0.64 7.54
CA ALA A 99 11.11 1.31 6.32
C ALA A 99 9.86 2.16 6.59
N ALA A 100 9.00 1.75 7.52
CA ALA A 100 7.80 2.48 7.92
C ALA A 100 8.09 3.71 8.79
N ALA A 101 9.14 3.67 9.62
CA ALA A 101 9.42 4.69 10.63
C ALA A 101 9.48 6.13 10.07
N PRO A 102 10.15 6.41 8.93
CA PRO A 102 10.21 7.76 8.35
C PRO A 102 8.85 8.29 7.86
N LEU A 103 7.85 7.43 7.66
CA LEU A 103 6.54 7.84 7.16
C LEU A 103 5.75 8.65 8.20
N GLY A 104 6.10 8.54 9.49
CA GLY A 104 5.46 9.29 10.57
C GLY A 104 3.96 9.04 10.72
N ARG A 105 3.48 7.88 10.27
CA ARG A 105 2.07 7.48 10.32
C ARG A 105 1.92 6.00 10.68
N ARG A 106 0.76 5.65 11.24
CA ARG A 106 0.38 4.26 11.48
C ARG A 106 0.27 3.49 10.17
N VAL A 107 0.77 2.25 10.16
CA VAL A 107 0.66 1.30 9.05
C VAL A 107 0.36 -0.09 9.60
N HIS A 108 -0.23 -0.94 8.76
CA HIS A 108 -0.26 -2.39 9.02
C HIS A 108 0.97 -3.03 8.36
N ILE A 109 1.62 -3.97 9.03
CA ILE A 109 2.72 -4.76 8.46
C ILE A 109 2.24 -6.19 8.36
N ARG A 110 2.32 -6.77 7.15
CA ARG A 110 1.98 -8.16 6.85
C ARG A 110 3.22 -8.94 6.49
N THR A 111 3.56 -9.91 7.32
CA THR A 111 4.68 -10.84 7.07
C THR A 111 4.17 -12.27 7.05
N ARG A 112 4.94 -13.16 6.42
CA ARG A 112 4.64 -14.60 6.44
C ARG A 112 4.78 -15.18 7.84
N GLU A 113 5.71 -14.66 8.62
CA GLU A 113 6.09 -15.19 9.93
C GLU A 113 5.12 -14.73 11.04
N ASP A 114 4.80 -13.44 11.08
CA ASP A 114 4.05 -12.83 12.18
C ASP A 114 2.57 -12.55 11.83
N GLY A 115 2.15 -12.78 10.58
CA GLY A 115 0.81 -12.42 10.11
C GLY A 115 0.67 -10.91 9.91
N GLU A 116 -0.43 -10.32 10.38
CA GLU A 116 -0.66 -8.88 10.36
C GLU A 116 -0.44 -8.27 11.75
N ILE A 117 0.32 -7.18 11.79
CA ILE A 117 0.54 -6.38 13.00
C ILE A 117 0.31 -4.89 12.71
N ASP A 118 -0.04 -4.14 13.75
CA ASP A 118 -0.10 -2.68 13.69
C ASP A 118 1.25 -2.08 14.10
N TYR A 119 1.81 -1.25 13.23
CA TYR A 119 2.95 -0.40 13.55
C TYR A 119 2.49 1.04 13.78
N ASP A 120 2.84 1.59 14.94
CA ASP A 120 2.58 2.97 15.31
C ASP A 120 3.90 3.61 15.75
N PRO A 121 4.44 4.62 15.02
CA PRO A 121 5.70 5.25 15.38
C PRO A 121 5.66 6.00 16.73
N GLY A 122 4.47 6.24 17.30
CA GLY A 122 4.30 6.88 18.61
C GLY A 122 4.22 5.92 19.80
N ARG A 123 4.35 4.61 19.58
CA ARG A 123 4.17 3.56 20.59
C ARG A 123 5.43 2.75 20.80
#